data_AF-A0A970XCV0-F1
#
_entry.id   AF-A0A970XCV0-F1
#
_cell.length_a   1.000
_cell.length_b   1.000
_cell.length_c   1.000
_cell.angle_alpha   90.00
_cell.angle_beta   90.00
_cell.angle_gamma   90.00
#
_symmetry.space_group_name_H-M   'P 1'
#
loop_
_entity.id
_entity.type
_entity.pdbx_description
1 polymer ?
#
loop_
_entity_poly.entity_id
_entity_poly.type
_entity_poly.pdbx_seq_one_letter_code
_entity_poly.pdbx_strand_id
1 'polypeptide(L)'
;MEKDRRANAVLFGFDFQVNAAIVLMLENIKELQSLRLESENEDIDIELYSGNHILAQAKAIVNSSTDFTNVRSNLKKALESLSEGTKKVKTEKLILITNSPNPLNEEASRSIFWGPTRRGFSTLPESSQKIISGYLSQIDQPLDTDQFVIQVVPFETDDEVERYKAVSKAIDDFIGELKLDIPGIGKQLHRVWCSEVFKNGTKKNAKITLSKKSLIWPIIVIATDIERTDRDFVDRFDSVQYDEIVRRFRETIDSCCERVEFFTKILFDFNAYKNSGRPSEKTIDFVEECWSKYSSEFEGDGIDSATAEALSKVVVYNVIRRRYDIDKIKKGVSL
;
A
#
# COMPACT_ATOMS: atom_id res chain seq x y z
N MET A 1 20.29 -37.11 1.62
CA MET A 1 19.16 -36.20 1.93
C MET A 1 19.01 -35.23 0.77
N GLU A 2 18.07 -35.52 -0.12
CA GLU A 2 17.69 -34.59 -1.18
C GLU A 2 17.27 -33.27 -0.55
N LYS A 3 17.90 -32.18 -1.01
CA LYS A 3 17.44 -30.81 -0.74
C LYS A 3 16.13 -30.65 -1.49
N ASP A 4 15.05 -31.05 -0.83
CA ASP A 4 13.71 -30.60 -1.14
C ASP A 4 13.69 -29.07 -0.97
N ARG A 5 14.12 -28.33 -2.00
CA ARG A 5 13.84 -26.91 -2.15
C ARG A 5 12.34 -26.82 -2.34
N ARG A 6 11.60 -26.93 -1.24
CA ARG A 6 10.14 -26.84 -1.26
C ARG A 6 9.77 -25.48 -1.83
N ALA A 7 9.01 -25.47 -2.92
CA ALA A 7 8.47 -24.25 -3.52
C ALA A 7 7.82 -23.32 -2.47
N ASN A 8 7.32 -23.88 -1.37
CA ASN A 8 6.77 -23.18 -0.21
C ASN A 8 7.72 -22.13 0.39
N ALA A 9 9.03 -22.40 0.50
CA ALA A 9 9.96 -21.41 1.06
C ALA A 9 10.17 -20.21 0.13
N VAL A 10 10.10 -20.44 -1.18
CA VAL A 10 10.15 -19.37 -2.20
C VAL A 10 8.86 -18.55 -2.17
N LEU A 11 7.70 -19.21 -2.13
CA LEU A 11 6.40 -18.55 -2.02
C LEU A 11 6.30 -17.72 -0.73
N PHE A 12 6.77 -18.25 0.40
CA PHE A 12 6.84 -17.51 1.67
C PHE A 12 7.74 -16.27 1.56
N GLY A 13 8.88 -16.38 0.87
CA GLY A 13 9.76 -15.25 0.61
C GLY A 13 9.08 -14.14 -0.18
N PHE A 14 8.34 -14.48 -1.24
CA PHE A 14 7.58 -13.51 -2.03
C PHE A 14 6.42 -12.89 -1.24
N ASP A 15 5.70 -13.69 -0.46
CA ASP A 15 4.62 -13.20 0.42
C ASP A 15 5.18 -12.17 1.42
N PHE A 16 6.32 -12.47 2.06
CA PHE A 16 7.00 -11.51 2.92
C PHE A 16 7.44 -10.25 2.16
N GLN A 17 8.03 -10.39 0.97
CA GLN A 17 8.51 -9.26 0.16
C GLN A 17 7.37 -8.29 -0.22
N VAL A 18 6.21 -8.82 -0.64
CA VAL A 18 5.00 -8.02 -0.93
C VAL A 18 4.56 -7.25 0.31
N ASN A 19 4.49 -7.90 1.47
CA ASN A 19 4.07 -7.27 2.72
C ASN A 19 5.09 -6.27 3.25
N ALA A 20 6.39 -6.53 3.07
CA ALA A 20 7.47 -5.60 3.37
C ALA A 20 7.36 -4.33 2.51
N ALA A 21 7.05 -4.47 1.22
CA ALA A 21 6.83 -3.33 0.33
C ALA A 21 5.64 -2.46 0.77
N ILE A 22 4.55 -3.06 1.25
CA ILE A 22 3.40 -2.32 1.82
C ILE A 22 3.83 -1.51 3.04
N VAL A 23 4.57 -2.13 3.97
CA VAL A 23 5.06 -1.43 5.17
C VAL A 23 5.95 -0.25 4.78
N LEU A 24 6.92 -0.45 3.88
CA LEU A 24 7.80 0.61 3.41
C LEU A 24 7.04 1.71 2.63
N MET A 25 6.04 1.33 1.83
CA MET A 25 5.18 2.27 1.13
C MET A 25 4.47 3.21 2.11
N LEU A 26 3.86 2.67 3.16
CA LEU A 26 3.11 3.46 4.16
C LEU A 26 4.03 4.42 4.91
N GLU A 27 5.22 3.96 5.29
CA GLU A 27 6.21 4.74 6.01
C GLU A 27 6.71 5.97 5.24
N ASN A 28 6.73 5.87 3.92
CA ASN A 28 7.26 6.91 3.03
C ASN A 28 6.17 7.56 2.18
N ILE A 29 4.88 7.31 2.49
CA ILE A 29 3.76 7.65 1.61
C ILE A 29 3.65 9.15 1.30
N LYS A 30 4.17 10.03 2.14
CA LYS A 30 4.15 11.49 1.89
C LYS A 30 5.10 11.90 0.78
N GLU A 31 6.26 11.27 0.68
CA GLU A 31 7.32 11.63 -0.28
C GLU A 31 7.41 10.65 -1.45
N LEU A 32 6.75 9.49 -1.34
CA LEU A 32 6.68 8.46 -2.38
C LEU A 32 6.07 9.00 -3.66
N GLN A 33 6.77 8.84 -4.78
CA GLN A 33 6.25 9.08 -6.12
C GLN A 33 5.77 7.77 -6.74
N SER A 34 6.60 6.73 -6.69
CA SER A 34 6.29 5.42 -7.24
C SER A 34 6.91 4.28 -6.44
N LEU A 35 6.31 3.09 -6.54
CA LEU A 35 6.78 1.83 -5.96
C LEU A 35 6.95 0.80 -7.08
N ARG A 36 8.05 0.05 -7.04
CA ARG A 36 8.32 -1.09 -7.89
C ARG A 36 8.77 -2.29 -7.05
N LEU A 37 8.00 -3.37 -7.11
CA LEU A 37 8.45 -4.69 -6.64
C LEU A 37 9.23 -5.37 -7.77
N GLU A 38 10.33 -6.06 -7.46
CA GLU A 38 11.21 -6.70 -8.45
C GLU A 38 11.64 -5.68 -9.53
N SER A 39 12.39 -4.67 -9.09
CA SER A 39 12.95 -3.63 -9.95
C SER A 39 14.30 -4.05 -10.55
N GLU A 40 14.86 -3.24 -11.44
CA GLU A 40 16.24 -3.44 -11.91
C GLU A 40 17.29 -3.06 -10.86
N ASN A 41 16.88 -2.37 -9.78
CA ASN A 41 17.76 -1.82 -8.75
C ASN A 41 17.84 -2.72 -7.52
N GLU A 42 16.70 -3.21 -7.02
CA GLU A 42 16.58 -4.08 -5.85
C GLU A 42 15.17 -4.75 -5.80
N ASP A 43 14.99 -5.72 -4.89
CA ASP A 43 13.71 -6.40 -4.59
C ASP A 43 12.54 -5.42 -4.42
N ILE A 44 12.74 -4.31 -3.70
CA ILE A 44 11.77 -3.24 -3.51
C ILE A 44 12.46 -1.90 -3.78
N ASP A 45 11.89 -1.12 -4.68
CA ASP A 45 12.37 0.21 -5.05
C ASP A 45 11.23 1.23 -4.91
N ILE A 46 11.45 2.25 -4.06
CA ILE A 46 10.56 3.40 -3.91
C ILE A 46 11.28 4.63 -4.45
N GLU A 47 10.74 5.19 -5.52
CA GLU A 47 11.15 6.49 -6.04
C GLU A 47 10.43 7.58 -5.26
N LEU A 48 11.17 8.58 -4.78
CA LEU A 48 10.65 9.75 -4.08
C LEU A 48 10.46 10.91 -5.07
N TYR A 49 9.60 11.88 -4.73
CA TYR A 49 9.44 13.10 -5.55
C TYR A 49 10.72 13.93 -5.71
N SER A 50 11.72 13.72 -4.84
CA SER A 50 13.05 14.31 -4.99
C SER A 50 13.86 13.71 -6.15
N GLY A 51 13.42 12.59 -6.71
CA GLY A 51 14.16 11.75 -7.66
C GLY A 51 15.18 10.82 -7.00
N ASN A 52 15.31 10.83 -5.66
CA ASN A 52 16.10 9.84 -4.94
C ASN A 52 15.28 8.55 -4.73
N HIS A 53 15.99 7.46 -4.44
CA HIS A 53 15.40 6.15 -4.21
C HIS A 53 15.59 5.65 -2.78
N ILE A 54 14.59 4.93 -2.28
CA ILE A 54 14.72 4.02 -1.14
C ILE A 54 14.77 2.60 -1.70
N LEU A 55 15.92 1.94 -1.56
CA LEU A 55 16.09 0.56 -2.00
C LEU A 55 16.03 -0.37 -0.80
N ALA A 56 15.28 -1.47 -0.92
CA ALA A 56 15.18 -2.45 0.15
C ALA A 56 15.33 -3.88 -0.38
N GLN A 57 16.24 -4.61 0.25
CA GLN A 57 16.47 -6.02 0.00
C GLN A 57 15.68 -6.86 1.01
N ALA A 58 14.74 -7.68 0.53
CA ALA A 58 13.91 -8.52 1.40
C ALA A 58 14.56 -9.89 1.63
N LYS A 59 14.63 -10.31 2.89
CA LYS A 59 15.16 -11.63 3.27
C LYS A 59 14.31 -12.27 4.36
N ALA A 60 13.44 -13.18 3.96
CA ALA A 60 12.57 -13.95 4.86
C ALA A 60 13.23 -15.25 5.34
N ILE A 61 12.83 -15.70 6.53
CA ILE A 61 13.18 -17.00 7.12
C ILE A 61 11.89 -17.66 7.58
N VAL A 62 11.60 -18.87 7.09
CA VAL A 62 10.34 -19.57 7.38
C VAL A 62 10.12 -19.79 8.88
N ASN A 63 11.16 -20.24 9.60
CA ASN A 63 11.15 -20.43 11.05
C ASN A 63 12.02 -19.37 11.74
N SER A 64 11.83 -18.09 11.36
CA SER A 64 12.54 -16.92 11.89
C SER A 64 12.76 -16.86 13.40
N SER A 65 11.87 -17.41 14.23
CA SER A 65 12.01 -17.41 15.69
C SER A 65 13.09 -18.38 16.20
N THR A 66 13.49 -19.37 15.39
CA THR A 66 14.39 -20.46 15.80
C THR A 66 15.53 -20.76 14.83
N ASP A 67 15.40 -20.44 13.54
CA ASP A 67 16.43 -20.65 12.53
C ASP A 67 17.21 -19.36 12.23
N PHE A 68 18.46 -19.33 12.68
CA PHE A 68 19.40 -18.23 12.40
C PHE A 68 20.57 -18.68 11.52
N THR A 69 20.50 -19.88 10.94
CA THR A 69 21.61 -20.50 10.21
C THR A 69 22.06 -19.66 9.03
N ASN A 70 21.11 -19.04 8.33
CA ASN A 70 21.35 -18.32 7.07
C ASN A 70 21.32 -16.79 7.19
N VAL A 71 21.06 -16.21 8.37
CA VAL A 71 20.88 -14.74 8.51
C VAL A 71 22.14 -13.97 8.09
N ARG A 72 23.34 -14.47 8.40
CA ARG A 72 24.61 -13.86 7.99
C ARG A 72 24.83 -13.90 6.48
N SER A 73 24.46 -15.02 5.85
CA SER A 73 24.51 -15.17 4.38
C SER A 73 23.53 -14.21 3.72
N ASN A 74 22.33 -14.08 4.28
CA ASN A 74 21.31 -13.15 3.80
C ASN A 74 21.74 -11.68 3.97
N LEU A 75 22.34 -11.33 5.11
CA LEU A 75 22.93 -10.01 5.34
C LEU A 75 24.00 -9.70 4.30
N LYS A 76 24.95 -10.62 4.09
CA LYS A 76 26.03 -10.41 3.11
C LYS A 76 25.45 -10.13 1.71
N LYS A 77 24.52 -10.97 1.24
CA LYS A 77 23.85 -10.78 -0.05
C LYS A 77 23.11 -9.45 -0.15
N ALA A 78 22.52 -8.99 0.95
CA ALA A 78 21.83 -7.72 0.97
C ALA A 78 22.78 -6.53 0.90
N LEU A 79 23.90 -6.59 1.61
CA LEU A 79 24.92 -5.54 1.51
C LEU A 79 25.50 -5.48 0.09
N GLU A 80 25.73 -6.64 -0.54
CA GLU A 80 26.17 -6.74 -1.94
C GLU A 80 25.15 -6.12 -2.91
N SER A 81 23.90 -6.58 -2.89
CA SER A 81 22.86 -6.09 -3.83
C SER A 81 22.55 -4.61 -3.63
N LEU A 82 22.47 -4.14 -2.38
CA LEU A 82 22.21 -2.72 -2.09
C LEU A 82 23.36 -1.84 -2.57
N SER A 83 24.62 -2.29 -2.40
CA SER A 83 25.80 -1.57 -2.93
C SER A 83 25.85 -1.56 -4.47
N GLU A 84 25.27 -2.57 -5.13
CA GLU A 84 25.09 -2.55 -6.58
C GLU A 84 23.99 -1.57 -7.00
N GLY A 85 22.88 -1.53 -6.25
CA GLY A 85 21.77 -0.60 -6.48
C GLY A 85 22.19 0.87 -6.42
N THR A 86 23.06 1.24 -5.46
CA THR A 86 23.59 2.62 -5.32
C THR A 86 24.43 3.08 -6.51
N LYS A 87 24.92 2.16 -7.35
CA LYS A 87 25.66 2.49 -8.58
C LYS A 87 24.75 2.87 -9.73
N LYS A 88 23.48 2.46 -9.67
CA LYS A 88 22.48 2.64 -10.73
C LYS A 88 21.64 3.90 -10.50
N VAL A 89 21.28 4.17 -9.25
CA VAL A 89 20.39 5.27 -8.87
C VAL A 89 20.92 6.00 -7.63
N LYS A 90 20.54 7.27 -7.49
CA LYS A 90 20.84 8.04 -6.29
C LYS A 90 19.92 7.62 -5.16
N THR A 91 20.49 7.24 -4.03
CA THR A 91 19.76 6.70 -2.90
C THR A 91 19.68 7.66 -1.72
N GLU A 92 18.56 7.59 -1.01
CA GLU A 92 18.35 8.28 0.26
C GLU A 92 18.40 7.31 1.45
N LYS A 93 18.00 6.06 1.23
CA LYS A 93 17.98 5.02 2.27
C LYS A 93 18.14 3.64 1.65
N LEU A 94 18.87 2.78 2.35
CA LEU A 94 19.16 1.40 1.95
C LEU A 94 18.74 0.47 3.08
N ILE A 95 17.86 -0.50 2.79
CA ILE A 95 17.19 -1.25 3.85
C ILE A 95 17.41 -2.75 3.65
N LEU A 96 17.99 -3.42 4.64
CA LEU A 96 17.77 -4.86 4.82
C LEU A 96 16.45 -5.02 5.57
N ILE A 97 15.41 -5.54 4.90
CA ILE A 97 14.13 -5.85 5.54
C ILE A 97 13.99 -7.37 5.74
N THR A 98 13.74 -7.80 6.96
CA THR A 98 13.70 -9.22 7.33
C THR A 98 12.68 -9.50 8.43
N ASN A 99 12.28 -10.75 8.57
CA ASN A 99 11.43 -11.21 9.67
C ASN A 99 12.23 -11.81 10.83
N SER A 100 13.56 -11.94 10.71
CA SER A 100 14.38 -12.52 11.76
C SER A 100 14.55 -11.55 12.93
N PRO A 101 14.27 -11.97 14.18
CA PRO A 101 14.57 -11.20 15.39
C PRO A 101 16.07 -11.26 15.77
N ASN A 102 16.91 -11.95 14.99
CA ASN A 102 18.36 -11.98 15.18
C ASN A 102 19.07 -11.90 13.83
N PRO A 103 18.93 -10.79 13.09
CA PRO A 103 19.42 -10.66 11.71
C PRO A 103 20.95 -10.72 11.60
N LEU A 104 21.65 -10.51 12.72
CA LEU A 104 23.08 -10.58 12.83
C LEU A 104 23.55 -11.89 13.48
N ASN A 105 22.70 -12.85 13.85
CA ASN A 105 23.11 -14.03 14.61
C ASN A 105 24.07 -13.72 15.78
N GLU A 106 23.75 -12.70 16.57
CA GLU A 106 24.61 -12.17 17.63
C GLU A 106 23.77 -11.78 18.86
N GLU A 107 24.09 -12.37 20.00
CA GLU A 107 23.37 -12.13 21.27
C GLU A 107 23.37 -10.66 21.70
N ALA A 108 24.47 -9.92 21.44
CA ALA A 108 24.58 -8.50 21.79
C ALA A 108 23.52 -7.60 21.10
N SER A 109 22.96 -8.04 19.98
CA SER A 109 21.98 -7.27 19.20
C SER A 109 20.59 -7.92 19.18
N ARG A 110 20.44 -9.12 19.72
CA ARG A 110 19.19 -9.89 19.63
C ARG A 110 17.99 -9.16 20.23
N SER A 111 18.16 -8.51 21.38
CA SER A 111 17.07 -7.82 22.08
C SER A 111 16.58 -6.57 21.35
N ILE A 112 17.45 -5.85 20.64
CA ILE A 112 17.10 -4.60 19.94
C ILE A 112 16.27 -4.82 18.67
N PHE A 113 16.22 -6.08 18.21
CA PHE A 113 15.48 -6.58 17.05
C PHE A 113 14.24 -7.41 17.43
N TRP A 114 13.87 -7.43 18.71
CA TRP A 114 12.66 -8.10 19.16
C TRP A 114 11.40 -7.29 18.78
N GLY A 115 10.65 -7.78 17.80
CA GLY A 115 9.43 -7.13 17.29
C GLY A 115 9.69 -6.17 16.12
N PRO A 116 8.68 -5.37 15.71
CA PRO A 116 8.83 -4.38 14.64
C PRO A 116 9.84 -3.30 15.03
N THR A 117 10.89 -3.12 14.24
CA THR A 117 11.95 -2.14 14.55
C THR A 117 12.70 -1.67 13.31
N ARG A 118 13.36 -0.52 13.41
CA ARG A 118 14.26 0.05 12.41
C ARG A 118 15.51 0.55 13.10
N ARG A 119 16.68 0.07 12.69
CA ARG A 119 17.97 0.45 13.28
C ARG A 119 18.92 0.89 12.19
N GLY A 120 19.27 2.19 12.21
CA GLY A 120 20.35 2.70 11.37
C GLY A 120 21.70 2.16 11.85
N PHE A 121 22.65 2.01 10.94
CA PHE A 121 23.97 1.44 11.22
C PHE A 121 24.65 2.03 12.47
N SER A 122 24.66 3.36 12.59
CA SER A 122 25.30 4.09 13.70
C SER A 122 24.66 3.83 15.07
N THR A 123 23.42 3.33 15.10
CA THR A 123 22.69 3.01 16.34
C THR A 123 22.90 1.58 16.82
N LEU A 124 23.58 0.74 16.03
CA LEU A 124 23.85 -0.65 16.38
C LEU A 124 25.00 -0.75 17.40
N PRO A 125 25.06 -1.84 18.20
CA PRO A 125 26.23 -2.14 19.03
C PRO A 125 27.53 -2.16 18.21
N GLU A 126 28.66 -1.79 18.81
CA GLU A 126 29.95 -1.75 18.11
C GLU A 126 30.32 -3.10 17.47
N SER A 127 30.01 -4.22 18.12
CA SER A 127 30.28 -5.55 17.59
C SER A 127 29.47 -5.80 16.31
N SER A 128 28.18 -5.46 16.32
CA SER A 128 27.28 -5.51 15.16
C SER A 128 27.78 -4.65 14.00
N GLN A 129 28.23 -3.41 14.29
CA GLN A 129 28.83 -2.52 13.29
C GLN A 129 30.07 -3.16 12.66
N LYS A 130 30.98 -3.72 13.48
CA LYS A 130 32.18 -4.41 12.98
C LYS A 130 31.85 -5.56 12.03
N ILE A 131 30.78 -6.31 12.27
CA ILE A 131 30.42 -7.39 11.36
C ILE A 131 29.98 -6.85 10.00
N ILE A 132 29.10 -5.83 9.99
CA ILE A 132 28.64 -5.21 8.75
C ILE A 132 29.82 -4.57 8.01
N SER A 133 30.65 -3.80 8.70
CA SER A 133 31.87 -3.20 8.11
C SER A 133 32.83 -4.24 7.56
N GLY A 134 32.96 -5.41 8.22
CA GLY A 134 33.80 -6.51 7.73
C GLY A 134 33.29 -7.16 6.45
N TYR A 135 31.98 -7.14 6.19
CA TYR A 135 31.43 -7.54 4.89
C TYR A 135 31.57 -6.43 3.85
N LEU A 136 31.29 -5.18 4.21
CA LEU A 136 31.43 -4.04 3.31
C LEU A 136 32.86 -3.84 2.82
N SER A 137 33.87 -4.11 3.66
CA SER A 137 35.28 -4.00 3.25
C SER A 137 35.71 -4.98 2.16
N GLN A 138 34.86 -5.97 1.82
CA GLN A 138 35.10 -6.94 0.76
C GLN A 138 34.38 -6.57 -0.55
N ILE A 139 33.56 -5.51 -0.53
CA ILE A 139 32.75 -5.07 -1.67
C ILE A 139 33.47 -3.89 -2.33
N ASP A 140 33.63 -3.93 -3.65
CA ASP A 140 34.11 -2.79 -4.40
C ASP A 140 33.03 -1.70 -4.47
N GLN A 141 33.38 -0.48 -4.03
CA GLN A 141 32.45 0.64 -3.85
C GLN A 141 31.23 0.24 -2.99
N PRO A 142 31.44 0.00 -1.68
CA PRO A 142 30.37 -0.41 -0.79
C PRO A 142 29.34 0.72 -0.61
N LEU A 143 28.13 0.33 -0.23
CA LEU A 143 27.08 1.27 0.17
C LEU A 143 27.54 2.22 1.29
N ASP A 144 26.91 3.39 1.35
CA ASP A 144 27.08 4.35 2.44
C ASP A 144 26.34 3.86 3.69
N THR A 145 27.09 3.64 4.78
CA THR A 145 26.53 3.16 6.05
C THR A 145 25.59 4.18 6.72
N ASP A 146 25.74 5.47 6.44
CA ASP A 146 24.84 6.50 6.99
C ASP A 146 23.43 6.38 6.40
N GLN A 147 23.28 5.76 5.24
CA GLN A 147 22.00 5.45 4.60
C GLN A 147 21.46 4.06 4.98
N PHE A 148 22.27 3.20 5.61
CA PHE A 148 21.93 1.79 5.83
C PHE A 148 21.10 1.56 7.08
N VAL A 149 20.01 0.82 6.92
CA VAL A 149 19.05 0.46 7.97
C VAL A 149 18.79 -1.06 7.94
N ILE A 150 18.73 -1.66 9.13
CA ILE A 150 18.14 -2.98 9.33
C ILE A 150 16.73 -2.79 9.87
N GLN A 151 15.73 -3.30 9.15
CA GLN A 151 14.33 -3.25 9.50
C GLN A 151 13.78 -4.65 9.72
N VAL A 152 13.15 -4.86 10.87
CA VAL A 152 12.51 -6.13 11.22
C VAL A 152 11.00 -5.97 11.15
N VAL A 153 10.35 -6.84 10.39
CA VAL A 153 8.89 -6.99 10.33
C VAL A 153 8.56 -8.44 10.69
N PRO A 154 8.09 -8.72 11.93
CA PRO A 154 7.70 -10.06 12.34
C PRO A 154 6.69 -10.65 11.37
N PHE A 155 6.99 -11.86 10.87
CA PHE A 155 6.22 -12.53 9.84
C PHE A 155 6.56 -14.02 9.86
N GLU A 156 5.70 -14.85 10.45
CA GLU A 156 5.95 -16.28 10.67
C GLU A 156 4.60 -17.03 10.78
N THR A 157 4.64 -18.35 10.77
CA THR A 157 3.52 -19.28 11.00
C THR A 157 2.54 -19.38 9.84
N ASP A 158 1.69 -20.41 9.84
CA ASP A 158 0.60 -20.58 8.87
C ASP A 158 -0.72 -19.94 9.30
N ASP A 159 -0.78 -19.38 10.51
CA ASP A 159 -1.93 -18.59 10.96
C ASP A 159 -1.82 -17.19 10.36
N GLU A 160 -2.74 -16.84 9.45
CA GLU A 160 -2.71 -15.55 8.75
C GLU A 160 -2.82 -14.35 9.69
N VAL A 161 -3.58 -14.47 10.78
CA VAL A 161 -3.76 -13.37 11.74
C VAL A 161 -2.43 -13.09 12.45
N GLU A 162 -1.72 -14.13 12.88
CA GLU A 162 -0.41 -13.99 13.50
C GLU A 162 0.66 -13.56 12.49
N ARG A 163 0.70 -14.18 11.30
CA ARG A 163 1.67 -13.90 10.24
C ARG A 163 1.64 -12.44 9.81
N TYR A 164 0.44 -11.91 9.55
CA TYR A 164 0.27 -10.55 9.03
C TYR A 164 0.10 -9.50 10.13
N LYS A 165 0.09 -9.86 11.41
CA LYS A 165 -0.20 -8.96 12.54
C LYS A 165 0.58 -7.64 12.49
N ALA A 166 1.89 -7.69 12.22
CA ALA A 166 2.73 -6.51 12.15
C ALA A 166 2.36 -5.60 10.98
N VAL A 167 2.02 -6.19 9.83
CA VAL A 167 1.60 -5.48 8.61
C VAL A 167 0.23 -4.86 8.81
N SER A 168 -0.73 -5.64 9.32
CA SER A 168 -2.08 -5.18 9.66
C SER A 168 -2.02 -3.99 10.62
N LYS A 169 -1.15 -4.06 11.64
CA LYS A 169 -0.95 -2.94 12.55
C LYS A 169 -0.42 -1.69 11.83
N ALA A 170 0.56 -1.81 10.94
CA ALA A 170 1.06 -0.67 10.17
C ALA A 170 -0.04 -0.03 9.30
N ILE A 171 -0.91 -0.85 8.72
CA ILE A 171 -2.07 -0.39 7.94
C ILE A 171 -3.08 0.33 8.85
N ASP A 172 -3.45 -0.28 9.98
CA ASP A 172 -4.41 0.28 10.94
C ASP A 172 -3.92 1.59 11.57
N ASP A 173 -2.63 1.67 11.93
CA ASP A 173 -2.01 2.88 12.44
C ASP A 173 -2.08 4.00 11.38
N PHE A 174 -1.77 3.70 10.11
CA PHE A 174 -1.88 4.65 9.01
C PHE A 174 -3.33 5.13 8.78
N ILE A 175 -4.32 4.23 8.80
CA ILE A 175 -5.75 4.60 8.71
C ILE A 175 -6.14 5.51 9.88
N GLY A 176 -5.64 5.22 11.08
CA GLY A 176 -5.83 6.02 12.27
C GLY A 176 -5.25 7.43 12.13
N GLU A 177 -4.06 7.57 11.53
CA GLU A 177 -3.46 8.87 11.20
C GLU A 177 -4.29 9.68 10.21
N LEU A 178 -4.93 9.01 9.23
CA LEU A 178 -5.87 9.63 8.31
C LEU A 178 -7.21 9.98 8.97
N LYS A 179 -7.47 9.53 10.21
CA LYS A 179 -8.73 9.74 10.95
C LYS A 179 -9.95 9.26 10.18
N LEU A 180 -9.81 8.08 9.57
CA LEU A 180 -10.89 7.39 8.88
C LEU A 180 -11.58 6.43 9.86
N ASP A 181 -12.87 6.67 10.10
CA ASP A 181 -13.70 5.81 10.94
C ASP A 181 -14.51 4.86 10.04
N ILE A 182 -13.81 3.85 9.51
CA ILE A 182 -14.34 2.94 8.50
C ILE A 182 -14.08 1.49 8.98
N PRO A 183 -15.08 0.82 9.57
CA PRO A 183 -14.91 -0.54 10.05
C PRO A 183 -14.45 -1.49 8.94
N GLY A 184 -13.42 -2.29 9.25
CA GLY A 184 -12.88 -3.32 8.36
C GLY A 184 -11.98 -2.81 7.22
N ILE A 185 -11.74 -1.50 7.10
CA ILE A 185 -10.94 -0.93 6.00
C ILE A 185 -9.52 -1.48 5.96
N GLY A 186 -8.86 -1.70 7.10
CA GLY A 186 -7.50 -2.23 7.15
C GLY A 186 -7.36 -3.60 6.48
N LYS A 187 -8.27 -4.53 6.79
CA LYS A 187 -8.29 -5.86 6.16
C LYS A 187 -8.57 -5.79 4.65
N GLN A 188 -9.46 -4.88 4.23
CA GLN A 188 -9.76 -4.71 2.80
C GLN A 188 -8.56 -4.12 2.05
N LEU A 189 -7.91 -3.10 2.61
CA LEU A 189 -6.72 -2.46 2.03
C LEU A 189 -5.55 -3.43 1.94
N HIS A 190 -5.32 -4.23 2.99
CA HIS A 190 -4.27 -5.25 2.98
C HIS A 190 -4.45 -6.21 1.78
N ARG A 191 -5.66 -6.71 1.56
CA ARG A 191 -5.98 -7.58 0.42
C ARG A 191 -5.74 -6.90 -0.93
N VAL A 192 -6.20 -5.65 -1.08
CA VAL A 192 -6.03 -4.90 -2.33
C VAL A 192 -4.56 -4.63 -2.62
N TRP A 193 -3.83 -4.08 -1.66
CA TRP A 193 -2.41 -3.76 -1.84
C TRP A 193 -1.56 -5.00 -2.06
N CYS A 194 -1.81 -6.12 -1.36
CA CYS A 194 -1.13 -7.38 -1.65
C CYS A 194 -1.33 -7.81 -3.11
N SER A 195 -2.56 -7.70 -3.62
CA SER A 195 -2.85 -8.03 -5.02
C SER A 195 -2.13 -7.10 -6.00
N GLU A 196 -2.17 -5.79 -5.76
CA GLU A 196 -1.58 -4.78 -6.65
C GLU A 196 -0.05 -4.85 -6.67
N VAL A 197 0.58 -4.93 -5.50
CA VAL A 197 2.04 -5.04 -5.34
C VAL A 197 2.55 -6.35 -5.95
N PHE A 198 1.87 -7.47 -5.72
CA PHE A 198 2.20 -8.74 -6.37
C PHE A 198 2.07 -8.64 -7.90
N LYS A 199 0.94 -8.14 -8.39
CA LYS A 199 0.72 -7.93 -9.85
C LYS A 199 1.80 -7.04 -10.45
N ASN A 200 2.26 -6.02 -9.72
CA ASN A 200 3.35 -5.14 -10.16
C ASN A 200 4.66 -5.92 -10.35
N GLY A 201 5.08 -6.72 -9.36
CA GLY A 201 6.30 -7.53 -9.44
C GLY A 201 6.28 -8.57 -10.58
N THR A 202 5.10 -9.10 -10.94
CA THR A 202 5.00 -10.05 -12.07
C THR A 202 5.17 -9.43 -13.46
N LYS A 203 5.20 -8.09 -13.59
CA LYS A 203 5.35 -7.43 -14.89
C LYS A 203 6.80 -7.52 -15.38
N LYS A 204 6.99 -8.01 -16.61
CA LYS A 204 8.32 -8.11 -17.26
C LYS A 204 8.98 -6.76 -17.51
N ASN A 205 8.19 -5.72 -17.78
CA ASN A 205 8.71 -4.38 -17.99
C ASN A 205 8.85 -3.68 -16.63
N ALA A 206 10.09 -3.51 -16.16
CA ALA A 206 10.38 -2.88 -14.88
C ALA A 206 9.96 -1.41 -14.80
N LYS A 207 9.70 -0.75 -15.93
CA LYS A 207 9.15 0.63 -15.98
C LYS A 207 7.69 0.72 -15.56
N ILE A 208 6.99 -0.41 -15.43
CA ILE A 208 5.62 -0.43 -14.92
C ILE A 208 5.70 -0.36 -13.39
N THR A 209 5.40 0.83 -12.85
CA THR A 209 5.42 1.11 -11.40
C THR A 209 4.00 1.33 -10.87
N LEU A 210 3.85 1.25 -9.54
CA LEU A 210 2.66 1.70 -8.84
C LEU A 210 2.88 3.16 -8.41
N SER A 211 2.16 4.09 -9.04
CA SER A 211 2.19 5.50 -8.65
C SER A 211 1.56 5.73 -7.26
N LYS A 212 1.91 6.83 -6.58
CA LYS A 212 1.18 7.26 -5.37
C LYS A 212 -0.34 7.26 -5.59
N LYS A 213 -0.81 7.82 -6.71
CA LYS A 213 -2.24 7.92 -7.01
C LYS A 213 -2.91 6.55 -7.03
N SER A 214 -2.31 5.56 -7.69
CA SER A 214 -2.83 4.18 -7.72
C SER A 214 -2.83 3.53 -6.34
N LEU A 215 -1.84 3.81 -5.48
CA LEU A 215 -1.76 3.23 -4.14
C LEU A 215 -2.77 3.83 -3.15
N ILE A 216 -3.09 5.12 -3.30
CA ILE A 216 -4.05 5.84 -2.46
C ILE A 216 -5.50 5.60 -2.90
N TRP A 217 -5.70 5.35 -4.19
CA TRP A 217 -7.03 5.20 -4.77
C TRP A 217 -7.91 4.12 -4.10
N PRO A 218 -7.40 2.92 -3.76
CA PRO A 218 -8.14 1.92 -2.99
C PRO A 218 -8.79 2.46 -1.70
N ILE A 219 -8.12 3.39 -1.00
CA ILE A 219 -8.65 4.00 0.23
C ILE A 219 -9.90 4.81 -0.08
N ILE A 220 -9.85 5.61 -1.14
CA ILE A 220 -10.97 6.45 -1.58
C ILE A 220 -12.14 5.57 -2.02
N VAL A 221 -11.87 4.52 -2.81
CA VAL A 221 -12.91 3.58 -3.27
C VAL A 221 -13.65 2.96 -2.09
N ILE A 222 -12.92 2.40 -1.12
CA ILE A 222 -13.52 1.76 0.08
C ILE A 222 -14.27 2.79 0.93
N ALA A 223 -13.78 4.03 1.03
CA ALA A 223 -14.45 5.09 1.77
C ALA A 223 -15.77 5.54 1.12
N THR A 224 -15.85 5.48 -0.21
CA THR A 224 -17.04 5.86 -0.99
C THR A 224 -17.94 4.69 -1.39
N ASP A 225 -17.71 3.51 -0.82
CA ASP A 225 -18.42 2.30 -1.20
C ASP A 225 -19.95 2.43 -1.07
N ILE A 226 -20.67 1.84 -2.02
CA ILE A 226 -22.14 1.91 -2.10
C ILE A 226 -22.84 1.29 -0.89
N GLU A 227 -22.24 0.30 -0.24
CA GLU A 227 -22.79 -0.31 0.98
C GLU A 227 -22.80 0.67 2.16
N ARG A 228 -22.12 1.82 2.03
CA ARG A 228 -22.02 2.87 3.05
C ARG A 228 -22.93 4.06 2.76
N THR A 229 -23.86 3.92 1.82
CA THR A 229 -24.88 4.92 1.49
C THR A 229 -25.85 5.09 2.67
N ASP A 230 -26.22 6.32 3.00
CA ASP A 230 -27.16 6.59 4.10
C ASP A 230 -28.55 6.02 3.79
N ARG A 231 -29.20 5.39 4.77
CA ARG A 231 -30.53 4.76 4.59
C ARG A 231 -31.56 5.71 4.02
N ASP A 232 -31.61 6.95 4.53
CA ASP A 232 -32.55 7.97 4.05
C ASP A 232 -32.38 8.30 2.54
N PHE A 233 -31.20 8.05 1.98
CA PHE A 233 -30.96 8.18 0.54
C PHE A 233 -31.29 6.89 -0.21
N VAL A 234 -30.99 5.72 0.37
CA VAL A 234 -31.36 4.40 -0.17
C VAL A 234 -32.87 4.25 -0.31
N ASP A 235 -33.64 4.74 0.67
CA ASP A 235 -35.12 4.67 0.70
C ASP A 235 -35.80 5.43 -0.46
N ARG A 236 -35.03 6.15 -1.29
CA ARG A 236 -35.51 6.79 -2.53
C ARG A 236 -35.59 5.84 -3.72
N PHE A 237 -35.01 4.65 -3.61
CA PHE A 237 -34.98 3.62 -4.64
C PHE A 237 -35.85 2.44 -4.23
N ASP A 238 -36.46 1.76 -5.21
CA ASP A 238 -37.08 0.46 -4.95
C ASP A 238 -36.01 -0.57 -4.54
N SER A 239 -36.32 -1.51 -3.63
CA SER A 239 -35.33 -2.46 -3.13
C SER A 239 -34.71 -3.34 -4.23
N VAL A 240 -35.50 -3.76 -5.22
CA VAL A 240 -35.01 -4.55 -6.35
C VAL A 240 -34.10 -3.71 -7.24
N GLN A 241 -34.47 -2.44 -7.43
CA GLN A 241 -33.64 -1.48 -8.15
C GLN A 241 -32.31 -1.26 -7.42
N TYR A 242 -32.33 -1.08 -6.08
CA TYR A 242 -31.12 -0.85 -5.30
C TYR A 242 -30.17 -2.05 -5.30
N ASP A 243 -30.69 -3.28 -5.21
CA ASP A 243 -29.86 -4.49 -5.32
C ASP A 243 -29.15 -4.59 -6.67
N GLU A 244 -29.84 -4.22 -7.77
CA GLU A 244 -29.22 -4.16 -9.10
C GLU A 244 -28.15 -3.05 -9.18
N ILE A 245 -28.39 -1.88 -8.57
CA ILE A 245 -27.38 -0.81 -8.46
C ILE A 245 -26.13 -1.32 -7.73
N VAL A 246 -26.28 -1.99 -6.59
CA VAL A 246 -25.14 -2.53 -5.83
C VAL A 246 -24.35 -3.56 -6.66
N ARG A 247 -25.05 -4.47 -7.34
CA ARG A 247 -24.42 -5.49 -8.20
C ARG A 247 -23.61 -4.83 -9.31
N ARG A 248 -24.21 -3.88 -10.04
CA ARG A 248 -23.56 -3.19 -11.17
C ARG A 248 -22.42 -2.29 -10.72
N PHE A 249 -22.57 -1.60 -9.59
CA PHE A 249 -21.50 -0.78 -9.01
C PHE A 249 -20.23 -1.61 -8.77
N ARG A 250 -20.37 -2.81 -8.20
CA ARG A 250 -19.22 -3.73 -7.99
C ARG A 250 -18.58 -4.14 -9.32
N GLU A 251 -19.37 -4.49 -10.33
CA GLU A 251 -18.88 -4.86 -11.67
C GLU A 251 -18.11 -3.72 -12.35
N THR A 252 -18.52 -2.46 -12.17
CA THR A 252 -17.84 -1.29 -12.75
C THR A 252 -16.61 -0.87 -11.93
N ILE A 253 -16.67 -0.93 -10.59
CA ILE A 253 -15.62 -0.44 -9.66
C ILE A 253 -14.32 -1.23 -9.77
N ASP A 254 -14.41 -2.56 -9.94
CA ASP A 254 -13.25 -3.46 -9.99
C ASP A 254 -12.25 -3.14 -11.13
N SER A 255 -12.57 -2.21 -12.04
CA SER A 255 -11.79 -1.88 -13.24
C SER A 255 -10.88 -0.64 -13.16
N CYS A 256 -10.91 0.20 -12.12
CA CYS A 256 -10.61 1.63 -12.36
C CYS A 256 -9.50 2.29 -11.53
N CYS A 257 -8.35 2.53 -12.16
CA CYS A 257 -7.44 3.64 -11.81
C CYS A 257 -7.88 5.00 -12.41
N GLU A 258 -8.78 5.00 -13.39
CA GLU A 258 -9.21 6.20 -14.16
C GLU A 258 -10.20 7.11 -13.40
N ARG A 259 -10.64 6.72 -12.21
CA ARG A 259 -11.71 7.41 -11.44
C ARG A 259 -11.25 8.55 -10.55
N VAL A 260 -9.95 8.79 -10.40
CA VAL A 260 -9.45 9.96 -9.65
C VAL A 260 -9.97 11.26 -10.27
N GLU A 261 -9.97 11.34 -11.59
CA GLU A 261 -10.45 12.50 -12.34
C GLU A 261 -11.97 12.64 -12.20
N PHE A 262 -12.70 11.52 -12.27
CA PHE A 262 -14.14 11.48 -12.07
C PHE A 262 -14.55 12.03 -10.69
N PHE A 263 -13.93 11.56 -9.61
CA PHE A 263 -14.27 12.02 -8.25
C PHE A 263 -13.85 13.48 -8.05
N THR A 264 -12.70 13.87 -8.61
CA THR A 264 -12.24 15.26 -8.54
C THR A 264 -13.21 16.20 -9.24
N LYS A 265 -13.74 15.81 -10.40
CA LYS A 265 -14.76 16.56 -11.15
C LYS A 265 -16.04 16.75 -10.34
N ILE A 266 -16.58 15.67 -9.75
CA ILE A 266 -17.78 15.74 -8.88
C ILE A 266 -17.57 16.74 -7.73
N LEU A 267 -16.44 16.64 -7.03
CA LEU A 267 -16.15 17.52 -5.90
C LEU A 267 -15.96 18.98 -6.34
N PHE A 268 -15.33 19.22 -7.49
CA PHE A 268 -15.17 20.57 -8.05
C PHE A 268 -16.52 21.19 -8.38
N ASP A 269 -17.35 20.47 -9.13
CA ASP A 269 -18.68 20.92 -9.54
C ASP A 269 -19.59 21.18 -8.33
N PHE A 270 -19.56 20.31 -7.32
CA PHE A 270 -20.33 20.47 -6.08
C PHE A 270 -19.91 21.71 -5.27
N ASN A 271 -18.61 22.02 -5.26
CA ASN A 271 -18.09 23.22 -4.60
C ASN A 271 -18.52 24.50 -5.35
N ALA A 272 -18.56 24.46 -6.68
CA ALA A 272 -19.04 25.56 -7.51
C ALA A 272 -20.57 25.71 -7.52
N TYR A 273 -21.30 24.64 -7.18
CA TYR A 273 -22.76 24.62 -7.19
C TYR A 273 -23.36 25.58 -6.16
N LYS A 274 -24.23 26.47 -6.64
CA LYS A 274 -24.99 27.43 -5.84
C LYS A 274 -26.36 26.84 -5.54
N ASN A 275 -26.62 26.57 -4.26
CA ASN A 275 -27.95 26.15 -3.84
C ASN A 275 -28.88 27.35 -3.66
N SER A 276 -30.07 27.30 -4.25
CA SER A 276 -31.18 28.22 -3.99
C SER A 276 -32.09 27.76 -2.83
N GLY A 277 -32.02 26.49 -2.43
CA GLY A 277 -32.76 25.87 -1.32
C GLY A 277 -32.04 25.94 0.03
N ARG A 278 -32.45 25.09 0.99
CA ARG A 278 -31.82 25.08 2.33
C ARG A 278 -30.40 24.52 2.25
N PRO A 279 -29.45 25.01 3.06
CA PRO A 279 -28.09 24.45 3.09
C PRO A 279 -28.05 22.93 3.35
N SER A 280 -29.02 22.39 4.11
CA SER A 280 -29.17 20.95 4.37
C SER A 280 -29.56 20.14 3.13
N GLU A 281 -30.22 20.76 2.15
CA GLU A 281 -30.72 20.12 0.93
C GLU A 281 -29.67 20.14 -0.19
N LYS A 282 -28.64 20.99 -0.09
CA LYS A 282 -27.61 21.22 -1.13
C LYS A 282 -27.07 19.93 -1.76
N THR A 283 -26.78 18.92 -0.94
CA THR A 283 -26.25 17.63 -1.42
C THR A 283 -27.25 16.93 -2.32
N ILE A 284 -28.51 16.87 -1.89
CA ILE A 284 -29.59 16.22 -2.63
C ILE A 284 -29.89 17.01 -3.89
N ASP A 285 -30.04 18.34 -3.78
CA ASP A 285 -30.35 19.21 -4.92
C ASP A 285 -29.31 19.07 -6.02
N PHE A 286 -28.02 19.07 -5.64
CA PHE A 286 -26.94 18.82 -6.59
C PHE A 286 -27.05 17.45 -7.27
N VAL A 287 -27.34 16.39 -6.51
CA VAL A 287 -27.48 15.04 -7.06
C VAL A 287 -28.63 14.99 -8.07
N GLU A 288 -29.81 15.51 -7.72
CA GLU A 288 -30.97 15.48 -8.61
C GLU A 288 -30.78 16.36 -9.86
N GLU A 289 -30.11 17.50 -9.75
CA GLU A 289 -29.94 18.45 -10.86
C GLU A 289 -28.72 18.16 -11.74
N CYS A 290 -27.67 17.54 -11.21
CA CYS A 290 -26.38 17.41 -11.89
C CYS A 290 -25.93 15.97 -12.19
N TRP A 291 -26.65 14.92 -11.75
CA TRP A 291 -26.22 13.53 -11.96
C TRP A 291 -25.94 13.19 -13.44
N SER A 292 -26.72 13.75 -14.36
CA SER A 292 -26.62 13.44 -15.80
C SER A 292 -25.30 13.87 -16.43
N LYS A 293 -24.54 14.78 -15.79
CA LYS A 293 -23.18 15.16 -16.20
C LYS A 293 -22.15 14.04 -16.01
N TYR A 294 -22.54 12.99 -15.28
CA TYR A 294 -21.70 11.89 -14.84
C TYR A 294 -22.21 10.53 -15.34
N SER A 295 -23.35 10.47 -16.04
CA SER A 295 -23.99 9.20 -16.41
C SER A 295 -23.23 8.39 -17.44
N SER A 296 -22.49 9.05 -18.32
CA SER A 296 -21.68 8.41 -19.35
C SER A 296 -20.66 7.41 -18.81
N GLU A 297 -20.22 7.57 -17.56
CA GLU A 297 -19.30 6.63 -16.89
C GLU A 297 -19.96 5.27 -16.55
N PHE A 298 -21.29 5.23 -16.58
CA PHE A 298 -22.11 4.07 -16.23
C PHE A 298 -22.96 3.59 -17.42
N GLU A 299 -22.77 4.19 -18.60
CA GLU A 299 -23.43 3.80 -19.84
C GLU A 299 -22.57 2.73 -20.54
N GLY A 300 -23.17 1.56 -20.87
CA GLY A 300 -22.46 0.43 -21.47
C GLY A 300 -23.39 -0.74 -21.80
N ASP A 301 -22.84 -1.80 -22.44
CA ASP A 301 -23.62 -2.94 -22.93
C ASP A 301 -24.45 -3.59 -21.81
N GLY A 302 -25.77 -3.43 -21.89
CA GLY A 302 -26.75 -4.06 -20.99
C GLY A 302 -27.08 -3.30 -19.70
N ILE A 303 -26.79 -2.00 -19.63
CA ILE A 303 -27.30 -1.09 -18.57
C ILE A 303 -28.38 -0.18 -19.17
N ASP A 304 -29.61 -0.27 -18.66
CA ASP A 304 -30.70 0.61 -19.07
C ASP A 304 -30.56 2.01 -18.46
N SER A 305 -31.24 3.00 -19.07
CA SER A 305 -31.15 4.41 -18.65
C SER A 305 -31.57 4.65 -17.20
N ALA A 306 -32.53 3.90 -16.66
CA ALA A 306 -32.99 4.10 -15.29
C ALA A 306 -31.97 3.56 -14.29
N THR A 307 -31.33 2.43 -14.61
CA THR A 307 -30.21 1.90 -13.83
C THR A 307 -28.98 2.82 -13.89
N ALA A 308 -28.64 3.35 -15.07
CA ALA A 308 -27.54 4.31 -15.22
C ALA A 308 -27.78 5.61 -14.43
N GLU A 309 -29.01 6.14 -14.45
CA GLU A 309 -29.41 7.29 -13.63
C GLU A 309 -29.21 7.00 -12.14
N ALA A 310 -29.76 5.89 -11.67
CA ALA A 310 -29.73 5.54 -10.26
C ALA A 310 -28.28 5.30 -9.76
N LEU A 311 -27.46 4.59 -10.54
CA LEU A 311 -26.03 4.44 -10.29
C LEU A 311 -25.32 5.79 -10.19
N SER A 312 -25.55 6.67 -11.16
CA SER A 312 -24.95 8.01 -11.18
C SER A 312 -25.28 8.78 -9.91
N LYS A 313 -26.57 8.79 -9.52
CA LYS A 313 -27.03 9.49 -8.32
C LYS A 313 -26.37 8.95 -7.06
N VAL A 314 -26.31 7.62 -6.89
CA VAL A 314 -25.71 7.00 -5.71
C VAL A 314 -24.21 7.27 -5.63
N VAL A 315 -23.48 7.15 -6.75
CA VAL A 315 -22.03 7.42 -6.74
C VAL A 315 -21.74 8.89 -6.47
N VAL A 316 -22.43 9.81 -7.14
CA VAL A 316 -22.28 11.26 -6.92
C VAL A 316 -22.59 11.61 -5.46
N TYR A 317 -23.68 11.07 -4.92
CA TYR A 317 -24.06 11.25 -3.53
C TYR A 317 -22.96 10.79 -2.56
N ASN A 318 -22.44 9.57 -2.74
CA ASN A 318 -21.43 9.01 -1.84
C ASN A 318 -20.10 9.78 -1.90
N VAL A 319 -19.66 10.19 -3.09
CA VAL A 319 -18.47 11.04 -3.24
C VAL A 319 -18.63 12.35 -2.46
N ILE A 320 -19.79 13.00 -2.58
CA ILE A 320 -20.06 14.27 -1.88
C ILE A 320 -20.18 14.05 -0.36
N ARG A 321 -20.88 13.01 0.09
CA ARG A 321 -21.03 12.71 1.53
C ARG A 321 -19.68 12.40 2.18
N ARG A 322 -18.78 11.76 1.45
CA ARG A 322 -17.42 11.39 1.92
C ARG A 322 -16.34 12.40 1.56
N ARG A 323 -16.71 13.59 1.06
CA ARG A 323 -15.75 14.65 0.67
C ARG A 323 -14.73 15.02 1.76
N TYR A 324 -15.14 14.99 3.04
CA TYR A 324 -14.22 15.28 4.14
C TYR A 324 -13.24 14.14 4.39
N ASP A 325 -13.66 12.89 4.23
CA ASP A 325 -12.77 11.74 4.33
C ASP A 325 -11.79 11.72 3.15
N ILE A 326 -12.26 12.04 1.94
CA ILE A 326 -11.40 12.24 0.76
C ILE A 326 -10.38 13.36 1.01
N ASP A 327 -10.80 14.50 1.57
CA ASP A 327 -9.90 15.61 1.91
C ASP A 327 -8.86 15.23 2.98
N LYS A 328 -9.26 14.48 4.02
CA LYS A 328 -8.33 13.93 5.02
C LYS A 328 -7.30 13.00 4.37
N ILE A 329 -7.74 12.10 3.48
CA ILE A 329 -6.85 11.18 2.75
C ILE A 329 -5.83 12.00 1.96
N LYS A 330 -6.29 12.93 1.11
CA LYS A 330 -5.41 13.76 0.29
C LYS A 330 -4.39 14.53 1.11
N LYS A 331 -4.83 15.18 2.19
CA LYS A 331 -3.94 15.93 3.10
C LYS A 331 -2.96 15.02 3.82
N GLY A 332 -3.43 13.89 4.35
CA GLY A 332 -2.60 12.95 5.11
C GLY A 332 -1.47 12.34 4.28
N VAL A 333 -1.71 12.14 2.98
CA VAL A 333 -0.73 11.56 2.04
C VAL A 333 -0.02 12.61 1.18
N SER A 334 -0.29 13.90 1.37
CA SER A 334 0.29 14.99 0.58
C SER A 334 0.03 14.86 -0.93
N LEU A 335 -1.26 14.73 -1.31
CA LEU A 335 -1.74 14.61 -2.70
C LEU A 335 -2.44 15.87 -3.23
#